data_AF-A0A1E8PRW5-F1
#
_entry.id   AF-A0A1E8PRW5-F1
#
_cell.length_a   1.000
_cell.length_b   1.000
_cell.length_c   1.000
_cell.angle_alpha   90.00
_cell.angle_beta   90.00
_cell.angle_gamma   90.00
#
_symmetry.space_group_name_H-M   'P 1'
#
loop_
_entity.id
_entity.type
_entity.pdbx_description
1 polymer ?
#
loop_
_entity_poly.entity_id
_entity_poly.type
_entity_poly.pdbx_seq_one_letter_code
_entity_poly.pdbx_strand_id
1 'polypeptide(L)'
;MLSLKTASLWPLPVRLACAALAATLVVALFYATWLDGLMAAVQVAQGEERRLRAEYLSAQARASQLPQWRAQQRQAGAELALLEQQLPDQQAMAVLLTDINAAGQSRGLQFSLFRPGAARPQAQYVALPIAIQLRGAYHAMGALLADLARLPRIVTVHDLALTLGKDRVLTLDAVLQAYRLPEAGERAAQAALSPKAGGAAAVPAWHRLATVAPHPYEAAALADPFGALSPAPAPGQRGSVAGPDPRRLREALENVALPAISMVGSVQQAGRLSALLMAGQRVYRVAVGQYLGPDHGLVTQISEQALQYRELLQEAGGEWRERHGSLTLQKSGEAKAGVPEATP
;
A
#
# COMPACT_ATOMS: atom_id res chain seq x y z
N MET A 1 7.07 91.94 -14.78
CA MET A 1 5.93 92.28 -13.89
C MET A 1 4.95 93.15 -14.66
N LEU A 2 3.98 92.55 -15.34
CA LEU A 2 2.91 93.27 -16.04
C LEU A 2 1.82 93.56 -15.01
N SER A 3 1.80 94.79 -14.52
CA SER A 3 0.90 95.22 -13.44
C SER A 3 -0.47 95.61 -13.99
N LEU A 4 -1.53 95.00 -13.47
CA LEU A 4 -2.94 95.28 -13.80
C LEU A 4 -3.40 96.73 -13.51
N LYS A 5 -2.51 97.58 -12.98
CA LYS A 5 -2.79 98.99 -12.65
C LYS A 5 -2.57 99.99 -13.80
N THR A 6 -1.88 99.64 -14.89
CA THR A 6 -1.61 100.57 -16.01
C THR A 6 -2.44 100.30 -17.28
N ALA A 7 -3.46 99.45 -17.20
CA ALA A 7 -4.26 99.02 -18.35
C ALA A 7 -5.08 100.15 -19.02
N SER A 8 -5.28 101.29 -18.34
CA SER A 8 -6.13 102.38 -18.83
C SER A 8 -5.39 103.43 -19.71
N LEU A 9 -4.05 103.43 -19.76
CA LEU A 9 -3.24 104.51 -20.38
C LEU A 9 -2.54 104.13 -21.70
N TRP A 10 -2.88 103.00 -22.33
CA TRP A 10 -2.23 102.56 -23.58
C TRP A 10 -2.80 103.26 -24.84
N PRO A 11 -1.97 103.51 -25.88
CA PRO A 11 -2.42 104.09 -27.15
C PRO A 11 -3.48 103.19 -27.81
N LEU A 12 -4.51 103.82 -28.38
CA LEU A 12 -5.73 103.16 -28.91
C LEU A 12 -5.51 101.91 -29.78
N PRO A 13 -4.56 101.84 -30.74
CA PRO A 13 -4.41 100.66 -31.59
C PRO A 13 -3.97 99.39 -30.81
N VAL A 14 -3.13 99.53 -29.79
CA VAL A 14 -2.66 98.39 -28.99
C VAL A 14 -3.79 97.82 -28.13
N ARG A 15 -4.69 98.67 -27.64
CA ARG A 15 -5.88 98.25 -26.89
C ARG A 15 -6.84 97.44 -27.74
N LEU A 16 -7.07 97.86 -28.98
CA LEU A 16 -7.92 97.14 -29.92
C LEU A 16 -7.31 95.79 -30.33
N ALA A 17 -5.99 95.76 -30.57
CA ALA A 17 -5.28 94.52 -30.88
C ALA A 17 -5.34 93.51 -29.72
N CYS A 18 -5.09 93.95 -28.48
CA CYS A 18 -5.20 93.09 -27.31
C CYS A 18 -6.66 92.65 -27.04
N ALA A 19 -7.64 93.53 -27.26
CA ALA A 19 -9.06 93.18 -27.11
C ALA A 19 -9.51 92.14 -28.16
N ALA A 20 -9.06 92.27 -29.41
CA ALA A 20 -9.36 91.30 -30.47
C ALA A 20 -8.73 89.93 -30.17
N LEU A 21 -7.47 89.91 -29.71
CA LEU A 21 -6.78 88.68 -29.36
C LEU A 21 -7.45 88.00 -28.15
N ALA A 22 -7.80 88.76 -27.10
CA ALA A 22 -8.56 88.24 -25.97
C ALA A 22 -9.93 87.69 -26.39
N ALA A 23 -10.66 88.39 -27.28
CA ALA A 23 -11.94 87.91 -27.80
C ALA A 23 -11.80 86.60 -28.61
N THR A 24 -10.79 86.49 -29.47
CA THR A 24 -10.53 85.25 -30.22
C THR A 24 -10.16 84.09 -29.31
N LEU A 25 -9.41 84.35 -28.24
CA LEU A 25 -9.03 83.32 -27.27
C LEU A 25 -10.23 82.86 -26.45
N VAL A 26 -11.12 83.77 -26.05
CA VAL A 26 -12.39 83.43 -25.38
C VAL A 26 -13.31 82.62 -26.30
N VAL A 27 -13.44 83.00 -27.58
CA VAL A 27 -14.26 82.24 -28.56
C VAL A 27 -13.66 80.86 -28.83
N ALA A 28 -12.34 80.75 -28.98
CA ALA A 28 -11.66 79.48 -29.18
C ALA A 28 -11.80 78.57 -27.95
N LEU A 29 -11.67 79.12 -26.74
CA LEU A 29 -11.86 78.38 -25.49
C LEU A 29 -13.33 77.93 -25.34
N PHE A 30 -14.29 78.83 -25.62
CA PHE A 30 -15.71 78.51 -25.59
C PHE A 30 -16.07 77.40 -26.59
N TYR A 31 -15.57 77.51 -27.83
CA TYR A 31 -15.76 76.50 -28.86
C TYR A 31 -15.12 75.17 -28.48
N ALA A 32 -13.88 75.17 -27.96
CA ALA A 32 -13.20 73.95 -27.50
C ALA A 32 -13.97 73.27 -26.36
N THR A 33 -14.39 74.02 -25.33
CA THR A 33 -15.13 73.46 -24.19
C THR A 33 -16.53 72.94 -24.57
N TRP A 34 -17.20 73.58 -25.54
CA TRP A 34 -18.50 73.10 -26.04
C TRP A 34 -18.32 71.84 -26.89
N LEU A 35 -17.36 71.84 -27.83
CA LEU A 35 -17.14 70.73 -28.76
C LEU A 35 -16.71 69.45 -28.02
N ASP A 36 -15.87 69.59 -26.99
CA ASP A 36 -15.46 68.47 -26.13
C ASP A 36 -16.66 67.84 -25.43
N GLY A 37 -17.65 68.64 -24.98
CA GLY A 37 -18.87 68.13 -24.37
C GLY A 37 -19.74 67.29 -25.33
N LEU A 38 -19.87 67.73 -26.58
CA LEU A 38 -20.60 66.99 -27.62
C LEU A 38 -19.88 65.67 -28.00
N MET A 39 -18.55 65.72 -28.16
CA MET A 39 -17.75 64.54 -28.44
C MET A 39 -17.77 63.53 -27.29
N ALA A 40 -17.72 64.00 -26.04
CA ALA A 40 -17.84 63.16 -24.85
C ALA A 40 -19.20 62.45 -24.81
N ALA A 41 -20.31 63.15 -25.10
CA ALA A 41 -21.64 62.55 -25.15
C ALA A 41 -21.75 61.46 -26.24
N VAL A 42 -21.18 61.70 -27.43
CA VAL A 42 -21.15 60.70 -28.51
C VAL A 42 -20.29 59.49 -28.12
N GLN A 43 -19.14 59.68 -27.47
CA GLN A 43 -18.31 58.57 -27.02
C GLN A 43 -18.99 57.71 -25.95
N VAL A 44 -19.71 58.33 -25.01
CA VAL A 44 -20.50 57.60 -24.00
C VAL A 44 -21.59 56.77 -24.68
N ALA A 45 -22.37 57.37 -25.59
CA ALA A 45 -23.41 56.66 -26.33
C ALA A 45 -22.86 55.49 -27.17
N GLN A 46 -21.73 55.68 -27.85
CA GLN A 46 -21.06 54.61 -28.59
C GLN A 46 -20.50 53.53 -27.67
N GLY A 47 -20.01 53.89 -26.48
CA GLY A 47 -19.55 52.95 -25.47
C GLY A 47 -20.68 52.06 -24.94
N GLU A 48 -21.84 52.66 -24.66
CA GLU A 48 -23.04 51.94 -24.25
C GLU A 48 -23.54 50.98 -25.33
N GLU A 49 -23.61 51.43 -26.59
CA GLU A 49 -24.00 50.58 -27.71
C GLU A 49 -23.07 49.36 -27.85
N ARG A 50 -21.74 49.58 -27.79
CA ARG A 50 -20.76 48.49 -27.86
C ARG A 50 -20.93 47.49 -26.72
N ARG A 51 -21.17 47.99 -25.50
CA ARG A 51 -21.39 47.14 -24.31
C ARG A 51 -22.67 46.31 -24.46
N LEU A 52 -23.78 46.95 -24.79
CA LEU A 52 -25.08 46.30 -25.00
C LEU A 52 -24.99 45.26 -26.12
N ARG A 53 -24.29 45.59 -27.21
CA ARG A 53 -24.06 44.65 -28.32
C ARG A 53 -23.21 43.46 -27.90
N ALA A 54 -22.13 43.67 -27.14
CA ALA A 54 -21.31 42.58 -26.62
C ALA A 54 -22.10 41.67 -25.67
N GLU A 55 -22.91 42.26 -24.79
CA GLU A 55 -23.77 41.52 -23.87
C GLU A 55 -24.82 40.71 -24.64
N TYR A 56 -25.50 41.32 -25.61
CA TYR A 56 -26.47 40.66 -26.48
C TYR A 56 -25.85 39.47 -27.22
N LEU A 57 -24.69 39.65 -27.85
CA LEU A 57 -24.00 38.57 -28.56
C LEU A 57 -23.58 37.45 -27.61
N SER A 58 -23.12 37.77 -26.40
CA SER A 58 -22.78 36.77 -25.38
C SER A 58 -24.00 35.99 -24.89
N ALA A 59 -25.15 36.66 -24.76
CA ALA A 59 -26.40 36.04 -24.36
C ALA A 59 -26.95 35.15 -25.49
N GLN A 60 -26.86 35.62 -26.74
CA GLN A 60 -27.24 34.86 -27.92
C GLN A 60 -26.39 33.59 -28.10
N ALA A 61 -25.06 33.69 -27.88
CA ALA A 61 -24.16 32.54 -27.93
C ALA A 61 -24.47 31.51 -26.83
N ARG A 62 -24.86 31.95 -25.62
CA ARG A 62 -25.32 31.05 -24.55
C ARG A 62 -26.67 30.41 -24.89
N ALA A 63 -27.59 31.17 -25.48
CA ALA A 63 -28.90 30.67 -25.87
C ALA A 63 -28.82 29.64 -27.02
N SER A 64 -27.90 29.80 -27.97
CA SER A 64 -27.69 28.82 -29.05
C SER A 64 -27.08 27.51 -28.55
N GLN A 65 -26.35 27.54 -27.42
CA GLN A 65 -25.83 26.36 -26.73
C GLN A 65 -26.86 25.67 -25.82
N LEU A 66 -28.02 26.30 -25.56
CA LEU A 66 -29.07 25.72 -24.72
C LEU A 66 -29.64 24.38 -25.25
N PRO A 67 -29.94 24.20 -26.56
CA PRO A 67 -30.48 22.92 -27.06
C PRO A 67 -29.51 21.75 -26.92
N GLN A 68 -28.19 21.96 -27.12
CA GLN A 68 -27.19 20.89 -26.93
C GLN A 68 -27.09 20.47 -25.46
N TRP A 69 -27.11 21.41 -24.50
CA TRP A 69 -27.06 21.08 -23.09
C TRP A 69 -28.33 20.37 -22.62
N ARG A 70 -29.51 20.78 -23.13
CA ARG A 70 -30.77 20.06 -22.89
C ARG A 70 -30.76 18.66 -23.49
N ALA A 71 -30.12 18.47 -24.63
CA ALA A 71 -29.95 17.13 -25.22
C ALA A 71 -29.04 16.27 -24.36
N GLN A 72 -27.90 16.80 -23.91
CA GLN A 72 -26.96 16.11 -23.01
C GLN A 72 -27.62 15.75 -21.67
N GLN A 73 -28.41 16.65 -21.07
CA GLN A 73 -29.15 16.35 -19.84
C GLN A 73 -30.15 15.22 -20.04
N ARG A 74 -30.88 15.19 -21.17
CA ARG A 74 -31.81 14.10 -21.46
C ARG A 74 -31.10 12.77 -21.68
N GLN A 75 -29.96 12.77 -22.38
CA GLN A 75 -29.15 11.58 -22.61
C GLN A 75 -28.59 11.04 -21.28
N ALA A 76 -27.97 11.89 -20.48
CA ALA A 76 -27.45 11.52 -19.16
C ALA A 76 -28.55 11.01 -18.23
N GLY A 77 -29.74 11.63 -18.24
CA GLY A 77 -30.90 11.15 -17.48
C GLY A 77 -31.41 9.79 -17.95
N ALA A 78 -31.41 9.53 -19.27
CA ALA A 78 -31.81 8.24 -19.83
C ALA A 78 -30.80 7.13 -19.49
N GLU A 79 -29.50 7.42 -19.55
CA GLU A 79 -28.45 6.50 -19.13
C GLU A 79 -28.52 6.21 -17.64
N LEU A 80 -28.74 7.23 -16.81
CA LEU A 80 -28.92 7.05 -15.37
C LEU A 80 -30.16 6.20 -15.09
N ALA A 81 -31.28 6.44 -15.76
CA ALA A 81 -32.48 5.63 -15.62
C ALA A 81 -32.26 4.15 -16.02
N LEU A 82 -31.46 3.90 -17.05
CA LEU A 82 -31.07 2.54 -17.44
C LEU A 82 -30.19 1.88 -16.37
N LEU A 83 -29.25 2.63 -15.78
CA LEU A 83 -28.40 2.15 -14.69
C LEU A 83 -29.22 1.91 -13.41
N GLU A 84 -30.18 2.77 -13.09
CA GLU A 84 -31.11 2.61 -11.97
C GLU A 84 -31.97 1.36 -12.14
N GLN A 85 -32.40 1.03 -13.36
CA GLN A 85 -33.11 -0.22 -13.66
C GLN A 85 -32.23 -1.47 -13.51
N GLN A 86 -30.90 -1.33 -13.67
CA GLN A 86 -29.93 -2.42 -13.49
C GLN A 86 -29.45 -2.57 -12.05
N LEU A 87 -29.70 -1.58 -11.19
CA LEU A 87 -29.31 -1.61 -9.79
C LEU A 87 -30.37 -2.40 -8.99
N PRO A 88 -30.04 -3.59 -8.44
CA PRO A 88 -31.01 -4.40 -7.72
C PRO A 88 -31.42 -3.71 -6.42
N ASP A 89 -32.72 -3.42 -6.27
CA ASP A 89 -33.29 -2.66 -5.16
C ASP A 89 -33.90 -3.59 -4.08
N GLN A 90 -33.66 -3.26 -2.80
CA GLN A 90 -33.94 -4.01 -1.54
C GLN A 90 -33.57 -5.51 -1.43
N GLN A 91 -33.91 -6.35 -2.40
CA GLN A 91 -33.59 -7.79 -2.43
C GLN A 91 -32.09 -8.06 -2.38
N ALA A 92 -31.33 -7.08 -2.84
CA ALA A 92 -29.88 -7.07 -2.86
C ALA A 92 -29.28 -7.23 -1.44
N MET A 93 -29.91 -6.65 -0.41
CA MET A 93 -29.40 -6.76 0.96
C MET A 93 -29.57 -8.18 1.51
N ALA A 94 -30.76 -8.78 1.34
CA ALA A 94 -31.00 -10.15 1.78
C ALA A 94 -30.02 -11.15 1.13
N VAL A 95 -29.69 -10.92 -0.14
CA VAL A 95 -28.66 -11.70 -0.86
C VAL A 95 -27.28 -11.47 -0.23
N LEU A 96 -26.88 -10.23 0.07
CA LEU A 96 -25.59 -9.96 0.74
C LEU A 96 -25.48 -10.68 2.09
N LEU A 97 -26.51 -10.63 2.93
CA LEU A 97 -26.47 -11.29 4.23
C LEU A 97 -26.34 -12.82 4.06
N THR A 98 -26.99 -13.37 3.03
CA THR A 98 -26.90 -14.79 2.66
C THR A 98 -25.50 -15.15 2.16
N ASP A 99 -24.93 -14.34 1.27
CA ASP A 99 -23.59 -14.55 0.68
C ASP A 99 -22.49 -14.49 1.75
N ILE A 100 -22.58 -13.53 2.68
CA ILE A 100 -21.65 -13.43 3.82
C ILE A 100 -21.73 -14.69 4.69
N ASN A 101 -22.95 -15.14 4.99
CA ASN A 101 -23.16 -16.32 5.83
C ASN A 101 -22.65 -17.59 5.13
N ALA A 102 -22.94 -17.76 3.84
CA ALA A 102 -22.46 -18.89 3.03
C ALA A 102 -20.92 -18.90 2.92
N ALA A 103 -20.31 -17.72 2.70
CA ALA A 103 -18.86 -17.57 2.68
C ALA A 103 -18.24 -18.01 4.02
N GLY A 104 -18.77 -17.55 5.16
CA GLY A 104 -18.25 -17.96 6.47
C GLY A 104 -18.44 -19.44 6.78
N GLN A 105 -19.61 -20.01 6.46
CA GLN A 105 -19.88 -21.44 6.67
C GLN A 105 -18.96 -22.33 5.83
N SER A 106 -18.69 -21.98 4.57
CA SER A 106 -17.78 -22.73 3.70
C SER A 106 -16.34 -22.80 4.23
N ARG A 107 -15.94 -21.84 5.08
CA ARG A 107 -14.64 -21.78 5.75
C ARG A 107 -14.64 -22.44 7.14
N GLY A 108 -15.77 -23.01 7.57
CA GLY A 108 -15.93 -23.60 8.90
C GLY A 108 -16.01 -22.58 10.03
N LEU A 109 -16.34 -21.32 9.72
CA LEU A 109 -16.55 -20.28 10.73
C LEU A 109 -18.00 -20.30 11.22
N GLN A 110 -18.18 -20.13 12.53
CA GLN A 110 -19.49 -20.06 13.15
C GLN A 110 -19.83 -18.61 13.52
N PHE A 111 -20.92 -18.08 12.96
CA PHE A 111 -21.42 -16.76 13.33
C PHE A 111 -22.15 -16.85 14.69
N SER A 112 -21.62 -16.18 15.71
CA SER A 112 -22.24 -16.08 17.03
C SER A 112 -23.21 -14.90 17.12
N LEU A 113 -22.87 -13.79 16.45
CA LEU A 113 -23.70 -12.60 16.39
C LEU A 113 -23.68 -12.08 14.95
N PHE A 114 -24.87 -11.75 14.47
CA PHE A 114 -25.05 -11.07 13.20
C PHE A 114 -26.23 -10.10 13.35
N ARG A 115 -25.94 -8.81 13.53
CA ARG A 115 -26.96 -7.79 13.78
C ARG A 115 -26.77 -6.59 12.86
N PRO A 116 -27.68 -6.37 11.90
CA PRO A 116 -27.76 -5.12 11.16
C PRO A 116 -28.07 -3.97 12.13
N GLY A 117 -27.30 -2.89 12.04
CA GLY A 117 -27.53 -1.66 12.78
C GLY A 117 -28.44 -0.69 12.04
N ALA A 118 -28.68 0.47 12.64
CA ALA A 118 -29.44 1.54 11.99
C ALA A 118 -28.66 2.15 10.82
N ALA A 119 -29.36 2.43 9.72
CA ALA A 119 -28.80 3.12 8.56
C ALA A 119 -28.26 4.50 8.96
N ARG A 120 -27.03 4.82 8.57
CA ARG A 120 -26.39 6.11 8.79
C ARG A 120 -26.39 6.90 7.48
N PRO A 121 -27.33 7.86 7.31
CA PRO A 121 -27.37 8.68 6.11
C PRO A 121 -26.14 9.61 6.06
N GLN A 122 -25.47 9.64 4.91
CA GLN A 122 -24.42 10.60 4.56
C GLN A 122 -24.87 11.47 3.38
N ALA A 123 -24.07 12.48 3.03
CA ALA A 123 -24.45 13.49 2.02
C ALA A 123 -24.71 12.92 0.61
N GLN A 124 -24.11 11.78 0.25
CA GLN A 124 -24.21 11.19 -1.09
C GLN A 124 -24.53 9.68 -1.08
N TYR A 125 -24.57 9.05 0.08
CA TYR A 125 -24.76 7.60 0.24
C TYR A 125 -25.28 7.27 1.64
N VAL A 126 -25.75 6.04 1.84
CA VAL A 126 -26.18 5.52 3.13
C VAL A 126 -25.27 4.36 3.52
N ALA A 127 -24.68 4.44 4.72
CA ALA A 127 -23.86 3.37 5.27
C ALA A 127 -24.69 2.52 6.24
N LEU A 128 -24.74 1.21 6.01
CA LEU A 128 -25.37 0.23 6.89
C LEU A 128 -24.29 -0.52 7.67
N PRO A 129 -24.12 -0.25 8.98
CA PRO A 129 -23.22 -1.03 9.82
C PRO A 129 -23.86 -2.38 10.15
N ILE A 130 -23.09 -3.46 10.05
CA ILE A 130 -23.50 -4.83 10.41
C ILE A 130 -22.48 -5.33 11.42
N ALA A 131 -22.90 -5.46 12.68
CA ALA A 131 -22.07 -6.02 13.72
C ALA A 131 -22.02 -7.55 13.55
N ILE A 132 -20.80 -8.09 13.49
CA ILE A 132 -20.57 -9.52 13.34
C ILE A 132 -19.62 -10.02 14.44
N GLN A 133 -19.92 -11.22 14.93
CA GLN A 133 -19.04 -11.98 15.80
C GLN A 133 -18.87 -13.39 15.24
N LEU A 134 -17.63 -13.75 14.96
CA LEU A 134 -17.25 -15.00 14.31
C LEU A 134 -16.41 -15.84 15.27
N ARG A 135 -16.59 -17.17 15.26
CA ARG A 135 -15.76 -18.13 15.99
C ARG A 135 -15.13 -19.13 15.02
N GLY A 136 -13.83 -19.40 15.17
CA GLY A 136 -13.13 -20.38 14.35
C GLY A 136 -11.60 -20.26 14.37
N ALA A 137 -10.96 -20.77 13.33
CA ALA A 137 -9.51 -20.73 13.14
C ALA A 137 -9.03 -19.40 12.54
N TYR A 138 -7.76 -19.03 12.79
CA TYR A 138 -7.21 -17.75 12.34
C TYR A 138 -7.19 -17.62 10.81
N HIS A 139 -6.66 -18.64 10.12
CA HIS A 139 -6.57 -18.60 8.66
C HIS A 139 -7.94 -18.65 7.97
N ALA A 140 -8.92 -19.30 8.59
CA ALA A 140 -10.29 -19.30 8.08
C ALA A 140 -10.90 -17.89 8.11
N MET A 141 -10.63 -17.11 9.16
CA MET A 141 -11.05 -15.71 9.24
C MET A 141 -10.38 -14.85 8.18
N GLY A 142 -9.05 -14.99 7.99
CA GLY A 142 -8.33 -14.27 6.94
C GLY A 142 -8.84 -14.59 5.53
N ALA A 143 -9.14 -15.86 5.26
CA ALA A 143 -9.74 -16.29 4.00
C ALA A 143 -11.14 -15.70 3.79
N LEU A 144 -11.97 -15.67 4.84
CA LEU A 144 -13.29 -15.03 4.77
C LEU A 144 -13.17 -13.55 4.39
N LEU A 145 -12.26 -12.79 5.01
CA LEU A 145 -12.06 -11.37 4.69
C LEU A 145 -11.66 -11.15 3.23
N ALA A 146 -10.84 -12.06 2.67
CA ALA A 146 -10.49 -12.02 1.25
C ALA A 146 -11.68 -12.37 0.34
N ASP A 147 -12.52 -13.31 0.74
CA ASP A 147 -13.75 -13.64 0.00
C ASP A 147 -14.77 -12.48 0.04
N LEU A 148 -14.88 -11.78 1.17
CA LEU A 148 -15.73 -10.59 1.29
C LEU A 148 -15.31 -9.48 0.32
N ALA A 149 -14.01 -9.30 0.10
CA ALA A 149 -13.48 -8.33 -0.87
C ALA A 149 -13.81 -8.68 -2.34
N ARG A 150 -14.15 -9.94 -2.62
CA ARG A 150 -14.53 -10.43 -3.96
C ARG A 150 -16.03 -10.36 -4.23
N LEU A 151 -16.85 -10.08 -3.22
CA LEU A 151 -18.28 -9.93 -3.42
C LEU A 151 -18.56 -8.78 -4.39
N PRO A 152 -19.61 -8.88 -5.23
CA PRO A 152 -19.97 -7.84 -6.21
C PRO A 152 -20.58 -6.58 -5.55
N ARG A 153 -20.17 -6.24 -4.32
CA ARG A 153 -20.72 -5.18 -3.48
C ARG A 153 -19.61 -4.52 -2.67
N ILE A 154 -19.76 -3.23 -2.41
CA ILE A 154 -18.82 -2.47 -1.59
C ILE A 154 -19.12 -2.76 -0.12
N VAL A 155 -18.31 -3.63 0.49
CA VAL A 155 -18.31 -3.92 1.92
C VAL A 155 -16.92 -3.62 2.46
N THR A 156 -16.88 -2.89 3.56
CA THR A 156 -15.63 -2.52 4.24
C THR A 156 -15.66 -3.00 5.67
N VAL A 157 -14.49 -3.34 6.21
CA VAL A 157 -14.35 -3.90 7.55
C VAL A 157 -13.82 -2.81 8.47
N HIS A 158 -14.50 -2.59 9.58
CA HIS A 158 -14.15 -1.62 10.61
C HIS A 158 -14.03 -2.31 11.97
N ASP A 159 -13.28 -1.69 12.88
CA ASP A 159 -13.20 -2.05 14.30
C ASP A 159 -12.97 -3.53 14.55
N LEU A 160 -11.86 -4.06 14.01
CA LEU A 160 -11.50 -5.46 14.13
C LEU A 160 -10.85 -5.75 15.48
N ALA A 161 -11.45 -6.64 16.26
CA ALA A 161 -10.89 -7.15 17.52
C ALA A 161 -10.87 -8.67 17.52
N LEU A 162 -9.72 -9.25 17.85
CA LEU A 162 -9.51 -10.69 17.93
C LEU A 162 -9.26 -11.08 19.39
N THR A 163 -10.03 -12.04 19.90
CA THR A 163 -9.89 -12.55 21.27
C THR A 163 -9.76 -14.07 21.27
N LEU A 164 -8.85 -14.61 22.08
CA LEU A 164 -8.70 -16.05 22.25
C LEU A 164 -9.55 -16.50 23.45
N GLY A 165 -10.55 -17.34 23.20
CA GLY A 165 -11.38 -17.93 24.24
C GLY A 165 -10.63 -18.97 25.06
N LYS A 166 -11.15 -19.29 26.26
CA LYS A 166 -10.60 -20.34 27.14
C LYS A 166 -10.53 -21.70 26.45
N ASP A 167 -11.45 -21.95 25.52
CA ASP A 167 -11.56 -23.18 24.74
C ASP A 167 -10.55 -23.24 23.58
N ARG A 168 -9.60 -22.29 23.50
CA ARG A 168 -8.65 -22.08 22.40
C ARG A 168 -9.30 -21.81 21.03
N VAL A 169 -10.57 -21.43 21.03
CA VAL A 169 -11.26 -20.95 19.82
C VAL A 169 -11.12 -19.43 19.73
N LEU A 170 -10.69 -18.92 18.58
CA LEU A 170 -10.64 -17.48 18.36
C LEU A 170 -12.04 -16.94 18.12
N THR A 171 -12.33 -15.80 18.73
CA THR A 171 -13.51 -14.99 18.48
C THR A 171 -13.08 -13.68 17.83
N LEU A 172 -13.64 -13.36 16.67
CA LEU A 172 -13.41 -12.15 15.91
C LEU A 172 -14.66 -11.28 15.98
N ASP A 173 -14.52 -10.10 16.57
CA ASP A 173 -15.53 -9.05 16.56
C ASP A 173 -15.16 -8.03 15.49
N ALA A 174 -16.10 -7.70 14.60
CA ALA A 174 -15.90 -6.69 13.56
C ALA A 174 -17.22 -6.01 13.18
N VAL A 175 -17.11 -4.82 12.59
CA VAL A 175 -18.25 -4.08 12.02
C VAL A 175 -18.06 -3.98 10.51
N LEU A 176 -18.92 -4.67 9.77
CA LEU A 176 -18.97 -4.52 8.31
C LEU A 176 -19.81 -3.31 7.94
N GLN A 177 -19.29 -2.40 7.12
CA GLN A 177 -20.08 -1.30 6.55
C GLN A 177 -20.38 -1.61 5.09
N ALA A 178 -21.67 -1.74 4.79
CA ALA A 178 -22.18 -1.85 3.42
C ALA A 178 -22.72 -0.49 2.97
N TYR A 179 -22.44 -0.11 1.72
CA TYR A 179 -22.87 1.17 1.15
C TYR A 179 -23.99 0.97 0.13
N ARG A 180 -24.99 1.84 0.17
CA ARG A 180 -26.07 1.89 -0.82
C ARG A 180 -26.49 3.32 -1.13
N LEU A 181 -27.25 3.48 -2.21
CA LEU A 181 -27.86 4.76 -2.55
C LEU A 181 -29.01 5.11 -1.58
N PRO A 182 -29.28 6.42 -1.40
CA PRO A 182 -30.42 6.94 -0.64
C PRO A 182 -31.79 6.53 -1.19
N GLU A 183 -32.69 6.04 -0.34
CA GLU A 183 -34.10 5.85 -0.73
C GLU A 183 -34.90 7.17 -0.69
N ALA A 184 -36.09 7.20 -1.31
CA ALA A 184 -36.93 8.39 -1.37
C ALA A 184 -37.26 9.00 0.00
N GLY A 185 -37.53 8.18 1.01
CA GLY A 185 -37.78 8.65 2.38
C GLY A 185 -36.53 9.17 3.09
N GLU A 186 -35.36 8.58 2.82
CA GLU A 186 -34.09 8.95 3.45
C GLU A 186 -33.42 10.16 2.78
N ARG A 187 -33.75 10.43 1.51
CA ARG A 187 -33.34 11.65 0.78
C ARG A 187 -33.81 12.92 1.48
N ALA A 188 -35.00 12.90 2.10
CA ALA A 188 -35.50 14.03 2.90
C ALA A 188 -34.65 14.25 4.16
N ALA A 189 -34.26 13.17 4.85
CA ALA A 189 -33.36 13.24 6.00
C ALA A 189 -31.94 13.70 5.60
N GLN A 190 -31.49 13.37 4.39
CA GLN A 190 -30.21 13.84 3.84
C GLN A 190 -30.23 15.31 3.44
N ALA A 191 -31.35 15.83 2.93
CA ALA A 191 -31.49 17.26 2.64
C ALA A 191 -31.39 18.12 3.91
N ALA A 192 -31.71 17.57 5.08
CA ALA A 192 -31.53 18.23 6.38
C ALA A 192 -30.07 18.19 6.87
N LEU A 193 -29.25 17.27 6.38
CA LEU A 193 -27.80 17.25 6.62
C LEU A 193 -27.19 18.35 5.74
N SER A 194 -26.96 19.53 6.30
CA SER A 194 -26.36 20.65 5.57
C SER A 194 -25.07 20.19 4.87
N PRO A 195 -24.89 20.46 3.56
CA PRO A 195 -23.65 20.11 2.89
C PRO A 195 -22.53 20.88 3.60
N LYS A 196 -21.58 20.16 4.19
CA LYS A 196 -20.34 20.78 4.66
C LYS A 196 -19.73 21.41 3.43
N ALA A 197 -19.78 22.74 3.36
CA ALA A 197 -19.39 23.52 2.19
C ALA A 197 -17.91 23.28 1.88
N GLY A 198 -17.62 22.25 1.09
CA GLY A 198 -16.44 22.21 0.25
C GLY A 198 -16.61 23.36 -0.73
N GLY A 199 -15.79 24.40 -0.55
CA GLY A 199 -15.87 25.63 -1.33
C GLY A 199 -15.99 25.35 -2.83
N ALA A 200 -16.81 26.16 -3.51
CA ALA A 200 -17.04 26.20 -4.96
C ALA A 200 -16.28 25.11 -5.73
N ALA A 201 -16.82 23.88 -5.69
CA ALA A 201 -16.20 22.76 -6.37
C ALA A 201 -16.22 23.05 -7.87
N ALA A 202 -15.03 23.27 -8.45
CA ALA A 202 -14.82 23.24 -9.88
C ALA A 202 -15.52 22.00 -10.45
N VAL A 203 -16.17 22.15 -11.60
CA VAL A 203 -16.86 21.04 -12.30
C VAL A 203 -15.92 19.83 -12.28
N PRO A 204 -16.26 18.75 -11.56
CA PRO A 204 -15.33 17.65 -11.39
C PRO A 204 -15.07 17.07 -12.78
N ALA A 205 -13.80 16.99 -13.16
CA ALA A 205 -13.42 16.28 -14.36
C ALA A 205 -13.87 14.82 -14.20
N TRP A 206 -14.54 14.28 -15.21
CA TRP A 206 -14.97 12.88 -15.19
C TRP A 206 -13.73 11.98 -15.09
N HIS A 207 -13.64 11.23 -14.00
CA HIS A 207 -12.62 10.21 -13.80
C HIS A 207 -13.25 8.84 -13.97
N ARG A 208 -12.63 7.98 -14.78
CA ARG A 208 -13.01 6.56 -14.84
C ARG A 208 -12.75 5.98 -13.45
N LEU A 209 -13.75 5.30 -12.87
CA LEU A 209 -13.59 4.60 -11.60
C LEU A 209 -12.43 3.59 -11.72
N ALA A 210 -11.45 3.66 -10.82
CA ALA A 210 -10.39 2.68 -10.76
C ALA A 210 -11.00 1.33 -10.36
N THR A 211 -10.77 0.30 -11.18
CA THR A 211 -11.16 -1.07 -10.85
C THR A 211 -10.26 -1.59 -9.74
N VAL A 212 -10.80 -1.71 -8.53
CA VAL A 212 -10.10 -2.35 -7.41
C VAL A 212 -10.10 -3.86 -7.65
N ALA A 213 -8.91 -4.45 -7.79
CA ALA A 213 -8.77 -5.89 -7.90
C ALA A 213 -8.69 -6.51 -6.50
N PRO A 214 -9.53 -7.51 -6.16
CA PRO A 214 -9.44 -8.18 -4.87
C PRO A 214 -8.18 -9.04 -4.75
N HIS A 215 -7.46 -8.90 -3.63
CA HIS A 215 -6.26 -9.69 -3.35
C HIS A 215 -6.61 -11.03 -2.67
N PRO A 216 -5.96 -12.15 -3.05
CA PRO A 216 -6.11 -13.42 -2.35
C PRO A 216 -5.47 -13.39 -0.94
N TYR A 217 -5.92 -14.28 -0.06
CA TYR A 217 -5.28 -14.48 1.25
C TYR A 217 -4.04 -15.38 1.13
N GLU A 218 -2.86 -14.76 1.04
CA GLU A 218 -1.58 -15.47 0.83
C GLU A 218 -1.06 -16.21 2.07
N ALA A 219 -1.39 -15.72 3.27
CA ALA A 219 -0.92 -16.28 4.54
C ALA A 219 -1.57 -17.63 4.89
N ALA A 220 -2.44 -18.19 4.04
CA ALA A 220 -3.06 -19.50 4.25
C ALA A 220 -2.04 -20.65 4.31
N ALA A 221 -0.86 -20.49 3.69
CA ALA A 221 0.19 -21.49 3.68
C ALA A 221 1.09 -21.44 4.94
N LEU A 222 0.96 -20.41 5.77
CA LEU A 222 1.74 -20.28 6.99
C LEU A 222 1.11 -21.11 8.11
N ALA A 223 1.88 -21.37 9.16
CA ALA A 223 1.37 -22.02 10.36
C ALA A 223 0.41 -21.10 11.11
N ASP A 224 -0.67 -21.68 11.68
CA ASP A 224 -1.63 -20.92 12.48
C ASP A 224 -0.95 -20.38 13.75
N PRO A 225 -0.84 -19.04 13.92
CA PRO A 225 -0.15 -18.44 15.05
C PRO A 225 -0.85 -18.69 16.40
N PHE A 226 -2.13 -19.09 16.39
CA PHE A 226 -2.93 -19.41 17.58
C PHE A 226 -3.29 -20.89 17.67
N GLY A 227 -2.85 -21.69 16.70
CA GLY A 227 -2.97 -23.14 16.73
C GLY A 227 -2.19 -23.74 17.89
N ALA A 228 -2.56 -24.96 18.28
CA ALA A 228 -1.71 -25.73 19.17
C ALA A 228 -0.33 -25.87 18.50
N LEU A 229 0.72 -25.39 19.17
CA LEU A 229 2.10 -25.68 18.79
C LEU A 229 2.17 -27.18 18.53
N SER A 230 2.53 -27.58 17.31
CA SER A 230 2.72 -29.00 17.01
C SER A 230 3.61 -29.56 18.12
N PRO A 231 3.19 -30.66 18.78
CA PRO A 231 4.00 -31.23 19.83
C PRO A 231 5.40 -31.43 19.25
N ALA A 232 6.41 -30.95 19.97
CA ALA A 232 7.79 -31.23 19.60
C ALA A 232 7.87 -32.74 19.32
N PRO A 233 8.49 -33.17 18.22
CA PRO A 233 8.57 -34.59 17.89
C PRO A 233 9.08 -35.32 19.13
N ALA A 234 8.36 -36.37 19.54
CA ALA A 234 8.67 -37.10 20.76
C ALA A 234 10.18 -37.43 20.79
N PRO A 235 10.89 -37.15 21.90
CA PRO A 235 12.30 -37.51 22.01
C PRO A 235 12.40 -39.04 21.93
N GLY A 236 12.82 -39.55 20.77
CA GLY A 236 12.92 -40.99 20.52
C GLY A 236 12.64 -41.43 19.08
N GLN A 237 11.97 -40.61 18.25
CA GLN A 237 11.66 -40.99 16.87
C GLN A 237 12.59 -40.36 15.82
N ARG A 238 13.74 -39.83 16.25
CA ARG A 238 14.88 -39.51 15.39
C ARG A 238 16.03 -40.44 15.78
N GLY A 239 16.33 -41.42 14.95
CA GLY A 239 17.61 -42.12 15.05
C GLY A 239 17.55 -43.63 15.17
N SER A 240 16.59 -44.31 14.52
CA SER A 240 16.91 -45.62 13.95
C SER A 240 17.28 -45.38 12.50
N VAL A 241 18.58 -45.34 12.23
CA VAL A 241 19.10 -45.15 10.88
C VAL A 241 19.49 -46.52 10.33
N ALA A 242 19.28 -46.72 9.03
CA ALA A 242 19.76 -47.93 8.38
C ALA A 242 21.27 -48.08 8.64
N GLY A 243 21.67 -49.27 9.10
CA GLY A 243 23.06 -49.56 9.42
C GLY A 243 24.01 -49.34 8.24
N PRO A 244 25.31 -49.15 8.50
CA PRO A 244 26.31 -48.93 7.47
C PRO A 244 26.37 -50.12 6.50
N ASP A 245 26.58 -49.85 5.21
CA ASP A 245 26.66 -50.89 4.17
C ASP A 245 27.90 -51.79 4.38
N PRO A 246 27.72 -53.10 4.68
CA PRO A 246 28.83 -54.00 5.01
C PRO A 246 29.68 -54.41 3.79
N ARG A 247 29.24 -54.11 2.56
CA ARG A 247 29.94 -54.49 1.32
C ARG A 247 30.91 -53.43 0.81
N ARG A 248 30.96 -52.28 1.46
CA ARG A 248 31.76 -51.15 1.03
C ARG A 248 33.23 -51.33 1.41
N LEU A 249 34.15 -51.03 0.48
CA LEU A 249 35.58 -50.96 0.76
C LEU A 249 35.86 -49.83 1.75
N ARG A 250 36.56 -50.16 2.84
CA ARG A 250 36.93 -49.21 3.89
C ARG A 250 38.00 -48.24 3.39
N GLU A 251 37.86 -46.96 3.72
CA GLU A 251 38.82 -45.90 3.43
C GLU A 251 39.95 -45.84 4.46
N ALA A 252 41.06 -45.18 4.11
CA ALA A 252 42.28 -45.17 4.90
C ALA A 252 42.10 -44.59 6.32
N LEU A 253 41.15 -43.66 6.51
CA LEU A 253 40.88 -42.99 7.78
C LEU A 253 39.83 -43.68 8.65
N GLU A 254 39.23 -44.77 8.19
CA GLU A 254 38.24 -45.55 8.96
C GLU A 254 38.89 -46.50 9.98
N ASN A 255 40.22 -46.67 9.90
CA ASN A 255 40.99 -47.44 10.88
C ASN A 255 41.54 -46.57 12.03
N VAL A 256 41.34 -45.25 11.96
CA VAL A 256 41.87 -44.30 12.94
C VAL A 256 40.72 -43.74 13.74
N ALA A 257 40.76 -43.85 15.07
CA ALA A 257 39.75 -43.26 15.93
C ALA A 257 39.69 -41.74 15.76
N LEU A 258 38.48 -41.17 15.69
CA LEU A 258 38.26 -39.73 15.47
C LEU A 258 39.02 -38.80 16.43
N PRO A 259 39.20 -39.12 17.73
CA PRO A 259 40.03 -38.32 18.63
C PRO A 259 41.51 -38.23 18.24
N ALA A 260 42.02 -39.19 17.45
CA ALA A 260 43.40 -39.20 16.95
C ALA A 260 43.54 -38.51 15.58
N ILE A 261 42.45 -37.94 15.05
CA ILE A 261 42.42 -37.21 13.78
C ILE A 261 42.31 -35.72 14.10
N SER A 262 43.22 -34.92 13.54
CA SER A 262 43.22 -33.47 13.69
C SER A 262 43.14 -32.79 12.33
N MET A 263 42.36 -31.71 12.21
CA MET A 263 42.32 -30.94 10.97
C MET A 263 43.49 -29.96 10.93
N VAL A 264 44.32 -30.06 9.89
CA VAL A 264 45.50 -29.21 9.69
C VAL A 264 45.29 -28.13 8.64
N GLY A 265 44.24 -28.22 7.83
CA GLY A 265 43.88 -27.19 6.86
C GLY A 265 42.85 -27.66 5.85
N SER A 266 42.60 -26.84 4.84
CA SER A 266 41.81 -27.20 3.66
C SER A 266 42.58 -26.84 2.40
N VAL A 267 42.47 -27.65 1.35
CA VAL A 267 43.05 -27.42 0.04
C VAL A 267 41.94 -27.42 -1.01
N GLN A 268 41.91 -26.39 -1.85
CA GLN A 268 40.98 -26.29 -2.97
C GLN A 268 41.75 -26.56 -4.26
N GLN A 269 41.44 -27.65 -4.94
CA GLN A 269 42.10 -28.03 -6.19
C GLN A 269 41.04 -28.49 -7.20
N ALA A 270 41.12 -27.99 -8.44
CA ALA A 270 40.15 -28.27 -9.50
C ALA A 270 38.68 -27.98 -9.09
N GLY A 271 38.46 -26.88 -8.36
CA GLY A 271 37.12 -26.45 -7.92
C GLY A 271 36.51 -27.28 -6.78
N ARG A 272 37.21 -28.29 -6.24
CA ARG A 272 36.74 -29.12 -5.13
C ARG A 272 37.52 -28.80 -3.86
N LEU A 273 36.80 -28.37 -2.82
CA LEU A 273 37.35 -28.13 -1.49
C LEU A 273 37.54 -29.48 -0.77
N SER A 274 38.74 -29.73 -0.27
CA SER A 274 39.08 -30.92 0.50
C SER A 274 39.73 -30.53 1.82
N ALA A 275 39.45 -31.26 2.90
CA ALA A 275 40.11 -31.09 4.19
C ALA A 275 41.42 -31.88 4.21
N LEU A 276 42.43 -31.33 4.88
CA LEU A 276 43.66 -32.02 5.22
C LEU A 276 43.58 -32.43 6.68
N LEU A 277 43.58 -33.74 6.92
CA LEU A 277 43.48 -34.35 8.23
C LEU A 277 44.80 -35.06 8.57
N MET A 278 45.36 -34.78 9.74
CA MET A 278 46.53 -35.45 10.28
C MET A 278 46.10 -36.58 11.21
N ALA A 279 46.54 -37.79 10.89
CA ALA A 279 46.32 -39.01 11.66
C ALA A 279 47.69 -39.65 11.94
N GLY A 280 48.12 -39.63 13.19
CA GLY A 280 49.49 -40.02 13.56
C GLY A 280 50.53 -39.06 12.99
N GLN A 281 51.37 -39.52 12.05
CA GLN A 281 52.41 -38.72 11.38
C GLN A 281 52.15 -38.51 9.88
N ARG A 282 50.95 -38.82 9.40
CA ARG A 282 50.58 -38.73 7.98
C ARG A 282 49.39 -37.79 7.78
N VAL A 283 49.46 -37.01 6.69
CA VAL A 283 48.38 -36.14 6.25
C VAL A 283 47.56 -36.84 5.18
N TYR A 284 46.25 -36.87 5.38
CA TYR A 284 45.26 -37.46 4.49
C TYR A 284 44.36 -36.36 3.93
N ARG A 285 44.04 -36.45 2.64
CA ARG A 285 43.10 -35.55 1.98
C ARG A 285 41.71 -36.19 1.98
N VAL A 286 40.71 -35.45 2.45
CA VAL A 286 39.33 -35.92 2.55
C VAL A 286 38.36 -34.96 1.87
N ALA A 287 37.38 -35.50 1.16
CA ALA A 287 36.30 -34.74 0.52
C ALA A 287 34.93 -34.99 1.18
N VAL A 288 33.96 -34.13 0.90
CA VAL A 288 32.57 -34.34 1.33
C VAL A 288 32.05 -35.67 0.78
N GLY A 289 31.43 -36.48 1.64
CA GLY A 289 30.95 -37.83 1.34
C GLY A 289 31.94 -38.97 1.62
N GLN A 290 33.19 -38.67 1.99
CA GLN A 290 34.15 -39.67 2.47
C GLN A 290 33.95 -39.98 3.95
N TYR A 291 34.55 -41.07 4.42
CA TYR A 291 34.31 -41.59 5.77
C TYR A 291 35.56 -41.54 6.64
N LEU A 292 35.31 -41.36 7.93
CA LEU A 292 36.29 -41.13 8.97
C LEU A 292 35.94 -42.00 10.18
N GLY A 293 36.94 -42.52 10.87
CA GLY A 293 36.69 -43.21 12.12
C GLY A 293 36.10 -44.61 11.98
N PRO A 294 36.18 -45.42 13.05
CA PRO A 294 35.60 -46.75 13.09
C PRO A 294 34.06 -46.72 13.12
N ASP A 295 33.46 -45.63 13.60
CA ASP A 295 32.01 -45.46 13.76
C ASP A 295 31.33 -44.84 12.51
N HIS A 296 31.88 -45.11 11.32
CA HIS A 296 31.34 -44.68 10.03
C HIS A 296 31.03 -43.17 9.92
N GLY A 297 31.97 -42.33 10.36
CA GLY A 297 31.86 -40.88 10.34
C GLY A 297 31.85 -40.29 8.92
N LEU A 298 30.68 -40.04 8.33
CA LEU A 298 30.56 -39.44 7.00
C LEU A 298 30.78 -37.93 7.07
N VAL A 299 31.66 -37.40 6.22
CA VAL A 299 31.89 -35.97 6.07
C VAL A 299 30.69 -35.32 5.37
N THR A 300 29.95 -34.51 6.11
CA THR A 300 28.76 -33.82 5.59
C THR A 300 29.12 -32.47 4.96
N GLN A 301 30.11 -31.78 5.52
CA GLN A 301 30.50 -30.45 5.06
C GLN A 301 31.95 -30.14 5.45
N ILE A 302 32.64 -29.40 4.57
CA ILE A 302 34.02 -28.94 4.76
C ILE A 302 34.03 -27.42 4.63
N SER A 303 34.64 -26.76 5.61
CA SER A 303 34.96 -25.33 5.58
C SER A 303 36.45 -25.11 5.78
N GLU A 304 36.92 -23.87 5.69
CA GLU A 304 38.33 -23.52 5.95
C GLU A 304 38.74 -23.72 7.42
N GLN A 305 37.78 -23.63 8.34
CA GLN A 305 38.03 -23.59 9.79
C GLN A 305 37.65 -24.89 10.50
N ALA A 306 36.73 -25.67 9.91
CA ALA A 306 36.24 -26.90 10.49
C ALA A 306 35.70 -27.88 9.43
N LEU A 307 35.77 -29.16 9.75
CA LEU A 307 35.10 -30.23 9.04
C LEU A 307 33.95 -30.74 9.91
N GLN A 308 32.73 -30.80 9.36
CA GLN A 308 31.58 -31.44 10.00
C GLN A 308 31.40 -32.87 9.51
N TYR A 309 31.07 -33.76 10.43
CA TYR A 309 30.85 -35.16 10.15
C TYR A 309 29.67 -35.73 10.96
N ARG A 310 29.20 -36.91 10.55
CA ARG A 310 28.14 -37.66 11.21
C ARG A 310 28.55 -39.12 11.39
N GLU A 311 28.60 -39.58 12.63
CA GLU A 311 28.90 -40.95 13.04
C GLU A 311 27.62 -41.78 13.25
N LEU A 312 27.75 -43.09 13.10
CA LEU A 312 26.73 -44.08 13.43
C LEU A 312 27.21 -44.89 14.64
N LEU A 313 26.58 -44.70 15.80
CA LEU A 313 26.85 -45.41 17.03
C LEU A 313 25.85 -46.55 17.19
N GLN A 314 26.34 -47.77 17.39
CA GLN A 314 25.49 -48.91 17.68
C GLN A 314 25.19 -48.99 19.19
N GLU A 315 23.92 -48.92 19.58
CA GLU A 315 23.52 -49.12 20.97
C GLU A 315 23.50 -50.61 21.35
N ALA A 316 23.54 -50.91 22.65
CA ALA A 316 23.55 -52.28 23.17
C ALA A 316 22.36 -53.15 22.70
N GLY A 317 21.27 -52.53 22.23
CA GLY A 317 20.10 -53.19 21.65
C GLY A 317 20.16 -53.44 20.13
N GLY A 318 21.27 -53.09 19.46
CA GLY A 318 21.45 -53.26 18.01
C GLY A 318 20.88 -52.13 17.14
N GLU A 319 20.29 -51.10 17.75
CA GLU A 319 19.82 -49.90 17.04
C GLU A 319 20.98 -48.93 16.74
N TRP A 320 20.96 -48.30 15.56
CA TRP A 320 21.97 -47.34 15.12
C TRP A 320 21.53 -45.91 15.38
N ARG A 321 22.27 -45.18 16.21
CA ARG A 321 22.06 -43.76 16.51
C ARG A 321 23.06 -42.89 15.75
N GLU A 322 22.58 -41.81 15.15
CA GLU A 322 23.46 -40.81 14.54
C GLU A 322 23.98 -39.80 15.59
N ARG A 323 25.29 -39.50 15.53
CA ARG A 323 25.93 -38.42 16.28
C ARG A 323 26.63 -37.48 15.31
N HIS A 324 26.34 -36.18 15.38
CA HIS A 324 27.07 -35.17 14.63
C HIS A 324 28.27 -34.66 15.42
N GLY A 325 29.39 -34.48 14.75
CA GLY A 325 30.62 -33.94 15.32
C GLY A 325 31.31 -32.96 14.38
N SER A 326 32.29 -32.23 14.90
CA SER A 326 33.10 -31.30 14.12
C SER A 326 34.56 -31.37 14.54
N LEU A 327 35.47 -31.41 13.56
CA LEU A 327 36.91 -31.26 13.76
C LEU A 327 37.31 -29.84 13.40
N THR A 328 37.84 -29.08 14.35
CA THR A 328 38.31 -27.70 14.12
C THR A 328 39.79 -27.69 13.72
N LEU A 329 40.19 -26.64 13.00
CA LEU A 329 41.57 -26.40 12.60
C LEU A 329 42.46 -26.24 13.83
N GLN A 330 43.49 -27.10 13.98
CA GLN A 330 44.48 -26.94 15.02
C GLN A 330 45.41 -25.76 14.69
N LYS A 331 45.38 -24.73 15.54
CA LYS A 331 46.35 -23.62 15.51
C LYS A 331 47.69 -24.18 15.98
N SER A 332 48.72 -24.17 15.12
CA SER A 332 50.07 -24.61 15.47
C SER A 332 50.57 -23.88 16.72
N GLY A 333 50.84 -24.62 17.80
CA GLY A 333 51.32 -24.06 19.06
C GLY A 333 52.80 -23.67 19.04
N GLU A 334 53.08 -22.57 19.72
CA GLU A 334 54.34 -22.13 20.34
C GLU A 334 55.49 -23.16 20.34
N ALA A 335 56.56 -22.82 19.62
CA ALA A 335 57.90 -23.37 19.85
C ALA A 335 58.58 -22.57 20.98
N LYS A 336 58.81 -23.24 22.10
CA LYS A 336 59.53 -22.74 23.29
C LYS A 336 61.02 -22.59 22.95
N ALA A 337 61.50 -21.36 22.70
CA ALA A 337 62.91 -21.01 22.67
C ALA A 337 63.21 -20.08 23.85
N GLY A 338 63.79 -20.64 24.92
CA GLY A 338 64.34 -19.85 26.01
C GLY A 338 65.67 -19.26 25.59
N VAL A 339 65.74 -17.92 25.53
CA VAL A 339 67.00 -17.17 25.56
C VAL A 339 67.06 -16.54 26.96
N PRO A 340 68.12 -16.77 27.76
CA PRO A 340 68.32 -16.05 29.00
C PRO A 340 68.86 -14.65 28.67
N GLU A 341 68.07 -13.63 28.98
CA GLU A 341 68.51 -12.24 29.01
C GLU A 341 69.31 -12.03 30.30
N ALA A 342 70.63 -11.94 30.17
CA ALA A 342 71.51 -11.40 31.20
C ALA A 342 71.77 -9.92 30.85
N THR A 343 71.20 -9.02 31.64
CA THR A 343 71.77 -7.67 31.87
C THR A 343 72.71 -7.76 33.07
N PRO A 344 73.72 -6.90 33.23
CA PRO A 344 73.72 -5.46 32.94
C PRO A 344 74.45 -5.03 31.67
#